data_AF-H1KK79-F1
#
_entry.id   AF-H1KK79-F1
#
_cell.length_a   1.000
_cell.length_b   1.000
_cell.length_c   1.000
_cell.angle_alpha   90.00
_cell.angle_beta   90.00
_cell.angle_gamma   90.00
#
_symmetry.space_group_name_H-M   'P 1'
#
loop_
_entity.id
_entity.type
_entity.pdbx_description
1 polymer ?
#
loop_
_entity_poly.entity_id
_entity_poly.type
_entity_poly.pdbx_seq_one_letter_code
_entity_poly.pdbx_strand_id
1 'polypeptide(L)'
;MTETPNLKIPHGGYVVVGDGRRALVLRNEGHALHLALRVQHVFEAPPNPPTREQGTDRPPRVRQGEHRSAIEQTDWHTIAEERFADEVAAALDRIADAIPALIVVAPPRTLASLRQALSERLKRVVIAEIDKDLTKLSIEEIGRRLTDG
;
A
#
# COMPACT_ATOMS: atom_id res chain seq x y z
N MET A 1 9.89 -5.21 20.17
CA MET A 1 10.45 -3.86 20.01
C MET A 1 10.79 -3.73 18.54
N THR A 2 9.96 -3.07 17.73
CA THR A 2 10.28 -2.88 16.30
C THR A 2 11.36 -1.81 16.23
N GLU A 3 12.59 -2.20 15.94
CA GLU A 3 13.66 -1.27 15.57
C GLU A 3 13.14 -0.30 14.51
N THR A 4 13.38 0.99 14.72
CA THR A 4 13.06 2.01 13.74
C THR A 4 14.23 2.05 12.77
N PRO A 5 14.01 1.80 11.48
CA PRO A 5 15.13 1.72 10.54
C PRO A 5 15.67 3.12 10.26
N ASN A 6 16.99 3.31 10.36
CA ASN A 6 17.67 4.55 9.96
C ASN A 6 17.94 4.52 8.45
N LEU A 7 16.93 4.87 7.65
CA LEU A 7 17.01 4.75 6.19
C LEU A 7 17.58 6.01 5.56
N LYS A 8 18.57 5.83 4.70
CA LYS A 8 19.14 6.89 3.86
C LYS A 8 18.43 6.92 2.52
N ILE A 9 17.41 7.78 2.40
CA ILE A 9 16.65 7.93 1.15
C ILE A 9 17.29 9.05 0.32
N PRO A 10 17.91 8.78 -0.84
CA PRO A 10 18.55 9.81 -1.63
C PRO A 10 17.54 10.85 -2.13
N HIS A 11 18.05 12.00 -2.56
CA HIS A 11 17.23 12.97 -3.29
C HIS A 11 16.62 12.31 -4.52
N GLY A 12 15.34 12.53 -4.77
CA GLY A 12 14.58 11.88 -5.83
C GLY A 12 14.17 10.44 -5.52
N GLY A 13 14.58 9.85 -4.39
CA GLY A 13 14.11 8.54 -3.97
C GLY A 13 12.61 8.52 -3.65
N TYR A 14 11.99 7.37 -3.85
CA TYR A 14 10.55 7.18 -3.68
C TYR A 14 10.24 6.31 -2.46
N VAL A 15 9.12 6.62 -1.80
CA VAL A 15 8.56 5.85 -0.70
C VAL A 15 7.11 5.56 -1.02
N VAL A 16 6.75 4.29 -1.03
CA VAL A 16 5.37 3.82 -1.15
C VAL A 16 4.89 3.44 0.24
N VAL A 17 3.80 4.05 0.69
CA VAL A 17 3.17 3.72 1.98
C VAL A 17 1.75 3.23 1.70
N GLY A 18 1.42 1.98 1.99
CA GLY A 18 0.10 1.43 1.69
C GLY A 18 -0.43 0.43 2.70
N ASP A 19 -1.75 0.20 2.66
CA ASP A 19 -2.47 -0.71 3.57
C ASP A 19 -3.36 -1.74 2.83
N GLY A 20 -3.24 -1.82 1.50
CA GLY A 20 -4.06 -2.67 0.62
C GLY A 20 -5.35 -2.00 0.11
N ARG A 21 -5.76 -0.87 0.71
CA ARG A 21 -6.90 -0.06 0.26
C ARG A 21 -6.51 1.37 -0.08
N ARG A 22 -5.42 1.86 0.47
CA ARG A 22 -4.86 3.18 0.21
C ARG A 22 -3.36 3.04 0.02
N ALA A 23 -2.80 3.84 -0.90
CA ALA A 23 -1.36 3.94 -1.08
C ALA A 23 -0.96 5.39 -1.37
N LEU A 24 0.10 5.84 -0.71
CA LEU A 24 0.75 7.12 -0.94
C LEU A 24 2.07 6.86 -1.66
N VAL A 25 2.26 7.48 -2.82
CA VAL A 25 3.55 7.52 -3.50
C VAL A 25 4.20 8.86 -3.18
N LEU A 26 5.28 8.81 -2.42
CA LEU A 26 6.01 9.97 -1.95
C LEU A 26 7.36 10.04 -2.64
N ARG A 27 7.80 11.25 -2.98
CA ARG A 27 9.16 11.51 -3.49
C ARG A 27 9.91 12.34 -2.47
N ASN A 28 11.16 11.98 -2.20
CA ASN A 28 12.06 12.81 -1.42
C ASN A 28 12.59 13.95 -2.28
N GLU A 29 12.17 15.18 -2.01
CA GLU A 29 12.74 16.40 -2.59
C GLU A 29 13.88 16.98 -1.75
N GLY A 30 14.13 16.41 -0.57
CA GLY A 30 15.21 16.80 0.33
C GLY A 30 16.50 16.03 0.06
N HIS A 31 17.30 15.84 1.09
CA HIS A 31 18.54 15.06 1.05
C HIS A 31 18.46 13.86 1.99
N ALA A 32 19.44 12.95 1.92
CA ALA A 32 19.40 11.69 2.68
C ALA A 32 19.35 11.84 4.20
N LEU A 33 19.79 12.99 4.74
CA LEU A 33 19.76 13.30 6.18
C LEU A 33 18.55 14.17 6.59
N HIS A 34 17.88 14.79 5.62
CA HIS A 34 16.75 15.69 5.85
C HIS A 34 15.70 15.42 4.77
N LEU A 35 14.77 14.51 5.10
CA LEU A 35 13.68 14.15 4.20
C LEU A 35 12.74 15.33 3.99
N ALA A 36 12.45 15.62 2.72
CA ALA A 36 11.33 16.47 2.34
C ALA A 36 10.41 15.66 1.43
N LEU A 37 9.54 14.86 2.05
CA LEU A 37 8.62 14.01 1.31
C LEU A 37 7.50 14.86 0.69
N ARG A 38 7.25 14.65 -0.60
CA ARG A 38 6.10 15.22 -1.34
C ARG A 38 5.25 14.11 -1.91
N VAL A 39 3.94 14.26 -1.77
CA VAL A 39 2.97 13.38 -2.40
C VAL A 39 3.03 13.57 -3.92
N GLN A 40 3.33 12.50 -4.63
CA GLN A 40 3.26 12.43 -6.09
C GLN A 40 1.95 11.80 -6.55
N HIS A 41 1.47 10.80 -5.81
CA HIS A 41 0.21 10.15 -6.10
C HIS A 41 -0.46 9.61 -4.84
N VAL A 42 -1.78 9.54 -4.87
CA VAL A 42 -2.61 8.88 -3.86
C VAL A 42 -3.52 7.92 -4.58
N PHE A 43 -3.46 6.65 -4.19
CA PHE A 43 -4.38 5.61 -4.65
C PHE A 43 -5.36 5.30 -3.55
N GLU A 44 -6.63 5.16 -3.91
CA GLU A 44 -7.69 4.72 -3.03
C GLU A 44 -8.49 3.65 -3.76
N ALA A 45 -8.52 2.45 -3.20
CA ALA A 45 -9.39 1.40 -3.68
C ALA A 45 -10.85 1.87 -3.57
N PRO A 46 -11.69 1.56 -4.57
CA PRO A 46 -13.09 1.94 -4.55
C PRO A 46 -13.79 1.43 -3.26
N PRO A 47 -14.84 2.13 -2.79
CA PRO A 47 -15.62 1.63 -1.67
C PRO A 47 -16.13 0.24 -2.03
N ASN A 48 -15.86 -0.74 -1.15
CA ASN A 48 -16.51 -2.03 -1.23
C ASN A 48 -17.82 -1.85 -0.46
N PRO A 49 -18.98 -1.66 -1.12
CA PRO A 49 -20.23 -1.51 -0.38
C PRO A 49 -20.40 -2.77 0.48
N PRO A 50 -20.52 -2.66 1.81
CA PRO A 50 -20.93 -3.80 2.58
C PRO A 50 -22.30 -4.22 2.03
N THR A 51 -22.50 -5.52 1.77
CA THR A 51 -23.75 -6.11 1.26
C THR A 51 -24.94 -5.98 2.24
N ARG A 52 -25.02 -4.90 3.03
CA ARG A 52 -26.01 -4.63 4.06
C ARG A 52 -26.92 -3.43 3.77
N GLU A 53 -27.03 -2.98 2.53
CA GLU A 53 -27.99 -1.93 2.14
C GLU A 53 -28.94 -2.30 0.99
N GLN A 54 -29.31 -3.58 0.88
CA GLN A 54 -30.55 -3.97 0.19
C GLN A 54 -31.52 -4.61 1.19
N GLY A 55 -32.02 -3.77 2.10
CA GLY A 55 -33.13 -4.10 2.98
C GLY A 55 -34.38 -3.36 2.52
N THR A 56 -35.12 -3.91 1.57
CA THR A 56 -36.55 -3.61 1.47
C THR A 56 -37.30 -4.90 1.13
N ASP A 57 -38.13 -5.27 2.11
CA ASP A 57 -39.17 -6.29 2.14
C ASP A 57 -38.80 -7.79 2.10
N ARG A 58 -39.21 -8.49 3.17
CA ARG A 58 -39.18 -9.95 3.34
C ARG A 58 -40.25 -10.61 2.46
N PRO A 59 -40.07 -11.90 2.09
CA PRO A 59 -40.81 -12.95 2.82
C PRO A 59 -39.90 -14.06 3.41
N PRO A 60 -40.41 -14.92 4.31
CA PRO A 60 -39.59 -15.67 5.25
C PRO A 60 -39.20 -17.08 4.78
N ARG A 61 -38.08 -17.56 5.36
CA ARG A 61 -37.58 -18.95 5.45
C ARG A 61 -36.80 -19.51 4.25
N VAL A 62 -35.47 -19.43 4.33
CA VAL A 62 -34.58 -20.60 4.24
C VAL A 62 -33.29 -20.26 5.00
N ARG A 63 -33.05 -20.96 6.12
CA ARG A 63 -31.71 -21.04 6.71
C ARG A 63 -30.89 -21.96 5.81
N GLN A 64 -30.11 -21.40 4.89
CA GLN A 64 -28.98 -22.11 4.28
C GLN A 64 -27.78 -21.16 4.16
N GLY A 65 -26.76 -21.43 4.98
CA GLY A 65 -25.37 -21.28 4.55
C GLY A 65 -24.69 -19.93 4.80
N GLU A 66 -24.69 -19.43 6.04
CA GLU A 66 -23.79 -18.33 6.45
C GLU A 66 -22.28 -18.65 6.23
N HIS A 67 -21.95 -19.92 5.95
CA HIS A 67 -20.60 -20.39 5.66
C HIS A 67 -20.13 -20.23 4.19
N ARG A 68 -21.02 -20.13 3.20
CA ARG A 68 -20.58 -20.00 1.78
C ARG A 68 -20.15 -18.56 1.45
N SER A 69 -20.88 -17.58 1.98
CA SER A 69 -20.64 -16.17 1.70
C SER A 69 -19.34 -15.63 2.29
N ALA A 70 -18.86 -16.16 3.43
CA ALA A 70 -17.61 -15.72 4.05
C ALA A 70 -16.37 -16.13 3.23
N ILE A 71 -16.42 -17.29 2.56
CA ILE A 71 -15.35 -17.77 1.68
C ILE A 71 -15.30 -16.89 0.43
N GLU A 72 -16.45 -16.75 -0.26
CA GLU A 72 -16.56 -15.90 -1.45
C GLU A 72 -16.13 -14.45 -1.16
N GLN A 73 -16.51 -13.88 -0.01
CA GLN A 73 -16.10 -12.53 0.40
C GLN A 73 -14.58 -12.39 0.60
N THR A 74 -13.91 -13.44 1.08
CA THR A 74 -12.45 -13.45 1.27
C THR A 74 -11.71 -13.49 -0.07
N ASP A 75 -12.21 -14.26 -1.03
CA ASP A 75 -11.68 -14.31 -2.40
C ASP A 75 -11.80 -12.94 -3.09
N TRP A 76 -12.96 -12.28 -2.99
CA TRP A 76 -13.14 -10.94 -3.56
C TRP A 76 -12.20 -9.89 -2.96
N HIS A 77 -11.98 -9.95 -1.64
CA HIS A 77 -11.02 -9.07 -0.96
C HIS A 77 -9.60 -9.28 -1.47
N THR A 78 -9.18 -10.54 -1.62
CA THR A 78 -7.84 -10.90 -2.10
C THR A 78 -7.63 -10.40 -3.55
N ILE A 79 -8.60 -10.65 -4.44
CA ILE A 79 -8.54 -10.16 -5.83
C ILE A 79 -8.49 -8.64 -5.90
N ALA A 80 -9.22 -7.94 -5.02
CA ALA A 80 -9.21 -6.49 -4.97
C ALA A 80 -7.85 -5.94 -4.49
N GLU A 81 -7.24 -6.57 -3.47
CA GLU A 81 -5.90 -6.21 -2.98
C GLU A 81 -4.83 -6.45 -4.05
N GLU A 82 -4.90 -7.57 -4.79
CA GLU A 82 -3.98 -7.86 -5.91
C GLU A 82 -4.10 -6.80 -7.02
N ARG A 83 -5.33 -6.50 -7.47
CA ARG A 83 -5.57 -5.46 -8.48
C ARG A 83 -5.09 -4.08 -8.03
N PHE A 84 -5.27 -3.76 -6.76
CA PHE A 84 -4.80 -2.50 -6.19
C PHE A 84 -3.26 -2.44 -6.19
N ALA A 85 -2.60 -3.55 -5.84
CA ALA A 85 -1.14 -3.64 -5.93
C ALA A 85 -0.64 -3.50 -7.38
N ASP A 86 -1.32 -4.11 -8.35
CA ASP A 86 -1.02 -3.96 -9.78
C ASP A 86 -1.15 -2.51 -10.26
N GLU A 87 -2.18 -1.80 -9.82
CA GLU A 87 -2.38 -0.39 -10.16
C GLU A 87 -1.23 0.50 -9.66
N VAL A 88 -0.85 0.31 -8.39
CA VAL A 88 0.28 1.02 -7.77
C VAL A 88 1.59 0.69 -8.50
N ALA A 89 1.84 -0.58 -8.79
CA ALA A 89 3.05 -1.01 -9.51
C ALA A 89 3.11 -0.43 -10.92
N ALA A 90 1.99 -0.46 -11.67
CA ALA A 90 1.92 0.10 -13.01
C ALA A 90 2.15 1.62 -13.04
N ALA A 91 1.76 2.34 -11.98
CA ALA A 91 2.06 3.76 -11.88
C ALA A 91 3.54 4.04 -11.60
N LEU A 92 4.18 3.22 -10.75
CA LEU A 92 5.62 3.30 -10.50
C LEU A 92 6.43 2.93 -11.75
N ASP A 93 5.98 1.94 -12.52
CA ASP A 93 6.66 1.51 -13.75
C ASP A 93 6.77 2.63 -14.79
N ARG A 94 5.75 3.49 -14.89
CA ARG A 94 5.77 4.67 -15.79
C ARG A 94 6.90 5.65 -15.48
N ILE A 95 7.40 5.65 -14.25
CA ILE A 95 8.48 6.54 -13.80
C ILE A 95 9.73 5.75 -13.38
N ALA A 96 9.80 4.44 -13.60
CA ALA A 96 10.83 3.56 -13.05
C ALA A 96 12.26 3.99 -13.39
N ASP A 97 12.49 4.51 -14.60
CA ASP A 97 13.81 5.00 -15.03
C ASP A 97 14.28 6.23 -14.24
N ALA A 98 13.36 6.97 -13.62
CA ALA A 98 13.64 8.13 -12.79
C ALA A 98 13.65 7.82 -11.28
N ILE A 99 13.46 6.55 -10.87
CA ILE A 99 13.48 6.13 -9.47
C ILE A 99 14.90 5.67 -9.11
N PRO A 100 15.70 6.48 -8.39
CA PRO A 100 17.04 6.09 -7.97
C PRO A 100 17.02 5.06 -6.82
N ALA A 101 15.96 5.08 -6.01
CA ALA A 101 15.74 4.18 -4.88
C ALA A 101 14.26 4.14 -4.54
N LEU A 102 13.77 2.98 -4.10
CA LEU A 102 12.40 2.73 -3.69
C LEU A 102 12.36 2.10 -2.30
N ILE A 103 11.49 2.61 -1.44
CA ILE A 103 11.15 1.99 -0.15
C ILE A 103 9.67 1.64 -0.16
N VAL A 104 9.35 0.45 0.31
CA VAL A 104 7.95 -0.02 0.40
C VAL A 104 7.60 -0.22 1.87
N VAL A 105 6.54 0.45 2.32
CA VAL A 105 6.05 0.42 3.69
C VAL A 105 4.61 -0.03 3.67
N ALA A 106 4.33 -1.23 4.16
CA ALA A 106 2.98 -1.75 4.21
C ALA A 106 2.85 -2.90 5.22
N PRO A 107 1.62 -3.32 5.61
CA PRO A 107 1.40 -4.57 6.32
C PRO A 107 1.89 -5.80 5.54
N PRO A 108 2.07 -6.97 6.19
CA PRO A 108 2.70 -8.14 5.56
C PRO A 108 1.98 -8.62 4.30
N ARG A 109 0.65 -8.60 4.31
CA ARG A 109 -0.17 -9.02 3.17
C ARG A 109 0.02 -8.09 1.98
N THR A 110 -0.09 -6.78 2.21
CA THR A 110 0.10 -5.75 1.18
C THR A 110 1.53 -5.77 0.63
N LEU A 111 2.55 -5.97 1.47
CA LEU A 111 3.93 -6.16 1.00
C LEU A 111 4.05 -7.36 0.06
N ALA A 112 3.39 -8.47 0.39
CA ALA A 112 3.40 -9.66 -0.47
C ALA A 112 2.78 -9.37 -1.84
N SER A 113 1.61 -8.72 -1.88
CA SER A 113 0.95 -8.33 -3.13
C SER A 113 1.80 -7.35 -3.95
N LEU A 114 2.35 -6.31 -3.32
CA LEU A 114 3.24 -5.36 -3.98
C LEU A 114 4.49 -6.05 -4.53
N ARG A 115 5.11 -6.98 -3.79
CA ARG A 115 6.29 -7.70 -4.26
C ARG A 115 6.01 -8.55 -5.51
N GLN A 116 4.80 -9.09 -5.63
CA GLN A 116 4.38 -9.83 -6.81
C GLN A 116 4.11 -8.90 -8.00
N ALA A 117 3.46 -7.76 -7.75
CA ALA A 117 3.09 -6.79 -8.77
C ALA A 117 4.27 -5.95 -9.32
N LEU A 118 5.28 -5.65 -8.49
CA LEU A 118 6.43 -4.84 -8.90
C LEU A 118 7.23 -5.54 -10.01
N SER A 119 7.58 -4.78 -11.06
CA SER A 119 8.45 -5.26 -12.13
C SER A 119 9.88 -5.54 -11.62
N GLU A 120 10.63 -6.35 -12.36
CA GLU A 120 12.05 -6.63 -12.07
C GLU A 120 12.92 -5.38 -12.07
N ARG A 121 12.52 -4.33 -12.81
CA ARG A 121 13.21 -3.04 -12.80
C ARG A 121 13.03 -2.33 -11.47
N LEU A 122 11.80 -2.26 -10.96
CA LEU A 122 11.51 -1.63 -9.67
C LEU A 122 12.15 -2.41 -8.53
N LYS A 123 12.08 -3.75 -8.54
CA LYS A 123 12.70 -4.60 -7.51
C LYS A 123 14.21 -4.34 -7.34
N ARG A 124 14.93 -4.02 -8.41
CA ARG A 124 16.37 -3.71 -8.35
C ARG A 124 16.69 -2.41 -7.62
N VAL A 125 15.75 -1.48 -7.56
CA VAL A 125 15.91 -0.20 -6.87
C VAL A 125 15.22 -0.20 -5.50
N VAL A 126 14.57 -1.30 -5.09
CA VAL A 126 14.04 -1.44 -3.73
C VAL A 126 15.20 -1.57 -2.75
N ILE A 127 15.35 -0.59 -1.86
CA ILE A 127 16.42 -0.54 -0.85
C ILE A 127 15.94 -0.97 0.54
N ALA A 128 14.62 -0.94 0.79
CA ALA A 128 14.03 -1.46 2.02
C ALA A 128 12.55 -1.80 1.85
N GLU A 129 12.12 -2.85 2.55
CA GLU A 129 10.72 -3.19 2.80
C GLU A 129 10.46 -3.10 4.30
N ILE A 130 9.39 -2.42 4.71
CA ILE A 130 9.08 -2.17 6.11
C ILE A 130 7.66 -2.67 6.40
N ASP A 131 7.59 -3.65 7.31
CA ASP A 131 6.33 -4.19 7.82
C ASP A 131 5.69 -3.25 8.85
N LYS A 132 5.06 -2.17 8.36
CA LYS A 132 4.33 -1.18 9.16
C LYS A 132 3.18 -0.58 8.33
N ASP A 133 2.05 -0.29 8.98
CA ASP A 133 1.02 0.59 8.42
C ASP A 133 1.29 2.04 8.86
N LEU A 134 1.69 2.89 7.92
CA LEU A 134 1.87 4.32 8.16
C LEU A 134 0.89 5.18 7.35
N THR A 135 -0.13 4.59 6.72
CA THR A 135 -1.08 5.30 5.84
C THR A 135 -1.93 6.34 6.58
N LYS A 136 -2.06 6.20 7.90
CA LYS A 136 -2.81 7.08 8.80
C LYS A 136 -1.99 8.22 9.39
N LEU A 137 -0.68 8.23 9.15
CA LEU A 137 0.22 9.24 9.67
C LEU A 137 0.33 10.43 8.71
N SER A 138 0.68 11.60 9.24
CA SER A 138 1.06 12.74 8.39
C SER A 138 2.37 12.46 7.65
N ILE A 139 2.59 13.16 6.54
CA ILE A 139 3.84 13.04 5.75
C ILE A 139 5.08 13.34 6.60
N GLU A 140 4.99 14.29 7.53
CA GLU A 140 6.06 14.64 8.47
C GLU A 140 6.36 13.48 9.44
N GLU A 141 5.33 12.84 10.00
CA GLU A 141 5.48 11.67 10.86
C GLU A 141 6.04 10.46 10.11
N ILE A 142 5.61 10.24 8.87
CA ILE A 142 6.18 9.20 8.00
C ILE A 142 7.69 9.45 7.83
N GLY A 143 8.08 10.68 7.50
CA GLY A 143 9.49 11.07 7.39
C GLY A 143 10.28 10.74 8.65
N ARG A 144 9.80 11.18 9.82
CA ARG A 144 10.43 10.89 11.12
C ARG A 144 10.58 9.38 11.36
N ARG A 145 9.52 8.59 11.14
CA ARG A 145 9.54 7.13 11.37
C ARG A 145 10.49 6.35 10.45
N LEU A 146 10.95 6.96 9.35
CA LEU A 146 11.90 6.38 8.42
C LEU A 146 13.36 6.79 8.70
N THR A 147 13.58 7.81 9.55
CA THR A 147 14.92 8.36 9.84
C THR A 147 15.33 8.31 11.30
N ASP A 148 14.38 8.33 12.24
CA ASP A 148 14.69 8.22 13.68
C ASP A 148 15.09 6.78 14.03
N GLY A 149 16.38 6.47 13.96
CA GLY A 149 16.99 5.27 14.53
C GLY A 149 17.93 5.62 15.67
#